data_AF-A0A3D5RB25-F1
#
_entry.id   AF-A0A3D5RB25-F1
#
_cell.length_a   1.000
_cell.length_b   1.000
_cell.length_c   1.000
_cell.angle_alpha   90.00
_cell.angle_beta   90.00
_cell.angle_gamma   90.00
#
_symmetry.space_group_name_H-M   'P 1'
#
loop_
_entity.id
_entity.type
_entity.pdbx_description
1 polymer ?
#
loop_
_entity_poly.entity_id
_entity_poly.type
_entity_poly.pdbx_seq_one_letter_code
_entity_poly.pdbx_strand_id
1 'polypeptide(L)'
;CNKGRALLGYNSLLDTDFELSKEWSPSNERGPETYIKSTSTWVYWICPTCNGEYTRPINERELSDDSCPYCKGTKLLHGYNSFKVKHEDLMEEWDYTNNYLLCNSEYILDTYSYKVWWICKDCNYKYFMSPRLRIFYQHRNMISCPHCKGLRQKKIHFF
;
A
#
# COMPACT_ATOMS: atom_id res chain seq x y z
N CYS A 1 -34.37 -22.44 -7.41
CA CYS A 1 -34.03 -21.01 -7.63
C CYS A 1 -32.73 -20.98 -8.44
N ASN A 2 -32.81 -20.81 -9.76
CA ASN A 2 -31.64 -20.73 -10.63
C ASN A 2 -30.93 -19.41 -10.35
N LYS A 3 -29.87 -19.44 -9.53
CA LYS A 3 -28.96 -18.30 -9.41
C LYS A 3 -28.50 -17.96 -10.82
N GLY A 4 -28.76 -16.73 -11.27
CA GLY A 4 -28.69 -16.29 -12.65
C GLY A 4 -27.45 -16.80 -13.37
N ARG A 5 -27.67 -17.64 -14.38
CA ARG A 5 -26.60 -18.10 -15.27
C ARG A 5 -26.18 -16.92 -16.16
N ALA A 6 -24.87 -16.76 -16.36
CA ALA A 6 -24.35 -15.83 -17.35
C ALA A 6 -24.68 -16.33 -18.76
N LEU A 7 -25.28 -15.44 -19.55
CA LEU A 7 -25.62 -15.62 -20.95
C LEU A 7 -24.89 -14.52 -21.72
N LEU A 8 -23.92 -14.93 -22.53
CA LEU A 8 -23.17 -14.05 -23.41
C LEU A 8 -24.13 -13.31 -24.36
N GLY A 9 -23.93 -12.01 -24.52
CA GLY A 9 -24.79 -11.10 -25.27
C GLY A 9 -26.02 -10.60 -24.51
N TYR A 10 -26.16 -10.89 -23.21
CA TYR A 10 -27.35 -10.52 -22.45
C TYR A 10 -27.07 -10.00 -21.03
N ASN A 11 -26.49 -10.83 -20.16
CA ASN A 11 -26.32 -10.50 -18.74
C ASN A 11 -24.95 -10.88 -18.18
N SER A 12 -23.99 -11.21 -19.03
CA SER A 12 -22.62 -11.45 -18.56
C SER A 12 -21.95 -10.13 -18.17
N LEU A 13 -20.91 -10.21 -17.33
CA LEU A 13 -20.13 -9.05 -16.92
C LEU A 13 -19.50 -8.33 -18.13
N LEU A 14 -19.13 -9.09 -19.16
CA LEU A 14 -18.63 -8.52 -20.41
C LEU A 14 -19.69 -7.67 -21.13
N ASP A 15 -20.96 -8.08 -21.05
CA ASP A 15 -22.07 -7.39 -21.72
C ASP A 15 -22.57 -6.18 -20.92
N THR A 16 -22.71 -6.32 -19.61
CA THR A 16 -23.32 -5.29 -18.75
C THR A 16 -22.32 -4.27 -18.21
N ASP A 17 -21.06 -4.67 -18.04
CA ASP A 17 -20.01 -3.88 -17.38
C ASP A 17 -18.70 -3.95 -18.19
N PHE A 18 -18.79 -3.67 -19.50
CA PHE A 18 -17.68 -3.80 -20.44
C PHE A 18 -16.39 -3.10 -19.97
N GLU A 19 -16.47 -1.88 -19.45
CA GLU A 19 -15.29 -1.16 -18.97
C GLU A 19 -14.64 -1.83 -17.76
N LEU A 20 -15.44 -2.36 -16.82
CA LEU A 20 -14.93 -3.11 -15.67
C LEU A 20 -14.30 -4.43 -16.12
N SER A 21 -14.83 -5.07 -17.17
CA SER A 21 -14.27 -6.30 -17.73
C SER A 21 -12.86 -6.13 -18.29
N LYS A 22 -12.45 -4.91 -18.66
CA LYS A 22 -11.07 -4.61 -19.09
C LYS A 22 -10.05 -4.71 -17.96
N GLU A 23 -10.50 -4.62 -16.71
CA GLU A 23 -9.67 -4.82 -15.52
C GLU A 23 -9.55 -6.31 -15.12
N TRP A 24 -10.12 -7.22 -15.91
CA TRP A 24 -10.07 -8.66 -15.63
C TRP A 24 -8.65 -9.19 -15.76
N SER A 25 -8.20 -9.95 -14.76
CA SER A 25 -6.87 -10.57 -14.82
C SER A 25 -6.87 -11.83 -15.70
N PRO A 26 -5.79 -12.08 -16.48
CA PRO A 26 -5.55 -13.35 -17.16
C PRO A 26 -5.28 -14.52 -16.19
N SER A 27 -5.04 -14.26 -14.90
CA SER A 27 -4.85 -15.30 -13.87
C SER A 27 -6.14 -16.02 -13.49
N ASN A 28 -7.31 -15.51 -13.89
CA ASN A 28 -8.59 -16.20 -13.68
C ASN A 28 -8.74 -17.39 -14.63
N GLU A 29 -9.30 -18.49 -14.15
CA GLU A 29 -9.55 -19.70 -14.98
C GLU A 29 -10.57 -19.47 -16.11
N ARG A 30 -11.49 -18.51 -15.92
CA ARG A 30 -12.58 -18.21 -16.85
C ARG A 30 -12.65 -16.71 -17.13
N GLY A 31 -13.14 -16.37 -18.31
CA GLY A 31 -13.34 -14.99 -18.73
C GLY A 31 -14.57 -14.32 -18.10
N PRO A 32 -14.63 -12.98 -18.13
CA PRO A 32 -15.71 -12.18 -17.56
C PRO A 32 -17.09 -12.54 -18.17
N GLU A 33 -17.14 -13.03 -19.40
CA GLU A 33 -18.36 -13.48 -20.07
C GLU A 33 -19.07 -14.67 -19.40
N THR A 34 -18.38 -15.37 -18.50
CA THR A 34 -18.94 -16.51 -17.76
C THR A 34 -19.58 -16.13 -16.43
N TYR A 35 -19.49 -14.87 -16.03
CA TYR A 35 -19.99 -14.35 -14.75
C TYR A 35 -21.04 -13.28 -14.97
N ILE A 36 -21.92 -13.10 -13.96
CA ILE A 36 -22.85 -11.96 -13.91
C ILE A 36 -22.39 -10.99 -12.83
N LYS A 37 -22.68 -9.71 -13.01
CA LYS A 37 -22.27 -8.61 -12.13
C LYS A 37 -22.64 -8.81 -10.66
N SER A 38 -23.81 -9.36 -10.38
CA SER A 38 -24.33 -9.53 -9.00
C SER A 38 -23.74 -10.71 -8.23
N THR A 39 -22.81 -11.48 -8.81
CA THR A 39 -22.19 -12.63 -8.13
C THR A 39 -21.15 -12.20 -7.10
N SER A 40 -21.14 -12.88 -5.95
CA SER A 40 -20.13 -12.69 -4.90
C SER A 40 -18.86 -13.52 -5.13
N THR A 41 -18.60 -13.97 -6.36
CA THR A 41 -17.43 -14.78 -6.70
C THR A 41 -16.18 -13.92 -6.61
N TRP A 42 -15.19 -14.41 -5.87
CA TRP A 42 -13.88 -13.76 -5.79
C TRP A 42 -13.06 -14.09 -7.03
N VAL A 43 -12.56 -13.05 -7.68
CA VAL A 43 -11.74 -13.14 -8.89
C VAL A 43 -10.56 -12.18 -8.79
N TYR A 44 -9.57 -12.38 -9.65
CA TYR A 44 -8.40 -11.51 -9.79
C TYR A 44 -8.69 -10.35 -10.74
N TRP A 45 -8.25 -9.16 -10.37
CA TRP A 45 -8.37 -7.91 -11.11
C TRP A 45 -7.01 -7.26 -11.25
N ILE A 46 -6.77 -6.56 -12.36
CA ILE A 46 -5.59 -5.71 -12.55
C ILE A 46 -6.03 -4.26 -12.37
N CYS A 47 -5.45 -3.58 -11.37
CA CYS A 47 -5.73 -2.17 -11.15
C CYS A 47 -5.18 -1.33 -12.33
N PRO A 48 -5.99 -0.49 -13.00
CA PRO A 48 -5.51 0.33 -14.12
C PRO A 48 -4.51 1.43 -13.70
N THR A 49 -4.48 1.80 -12.41
CA THR A 49 -3.58 2.84 -11.90
C THR A 49 -2.20 2.31 -11.56
N CYS A 50 -2.13 1.22 -10.79
CA CYS A 50 -0.86 0.69 -10.28
C CYS A 50 -0.39 -0.57 -11.01
N ASN A 51 -1.20 -1.12 -11.92
CA ASN A 51 -0.98 -2.40 -12.60
C ASN A 51 -0.81 -3.60 -11.66
N GLY A 52 -1.10 -3.43 -10.37
CA GLY A 52 -1.07 -4.49 -9.38
C GLY A 52 -2.29 -5.38 -9.49
N GLU A 53 -2.06 -6.69 -9.44
CA GLU A 53 -3.12 -7.70 -9.40
C GLU A 53 -3.64 -7.91 -7.97
N TYR A 54 -4.96 -7.92 -7.80
CA TYR A 54 -5.60 -8.12 -6.49
C TYR A 54 -6.91 -8.88 -6.62
N THR A 55 -7.38 -9.45 -5.51
CA THR A 55 -8.64 -10.18 -5.46
C THR A 55 -9.76 -9.34 -4.83
N ARG A 56 -10.96 -9.45 -5.41
CA ARG A 56 -12.19 -8.83 -4.89
C ARG A 56 -13.41 -9.53 -5.47
N PRO A 57 -14.54 -9.63 -4.75
CA PRO A 57 -15.77 -10.19 -5.31
C PRO A 57 -16.38 -9.26 -6.37
N ILE A 58 -16.96 -9.84 -7.43
CA ILE A 58 -17.47 -9.11 -8.61
C ILE A 58 -18.55 -8.09 -8.25
N ASN A 59 -19.46 -8.46 -7.35
CA ASN A 59 -20.57 -7.62 -6.89
C ASN A 59 -20.16 -6.44 -5.99
N GLU A 60 -18.91 -6.38 -5.53
CA GLU A 60 -18.40 -5.24 -4.74
C GLU A 60 -17.50 -4.31 -5.55
N ARG A 61 -17.16 -4.69 -6.78
CA ARG A 61 -16.36 -3.84 -7.67
C ARG A 61 -17.24 -2.79 -8.32
N GLU A 62 -16.71 -1.61 -8.54
CA GLU A 62 -17.26 -0.65 -9.50
C GLU A 62 -16.11 -0.03 -10.29
N LEU A 63 -16.40 0.54 -11.45
CA LEU A 63 -15.38 1.26 -12.21
C LEU A 63 -14.90 2.46 -11.37
N SER A 64 -13.58 2.66 -11.29
CA SER A 64 -12.96 3.76 -10.50
C SER A 64 -13.26 3.73 -8.98
N ASP A 65 -13.56 2.55 -8.43
CA ASP A 65 -13.70 2.37 -6.98
C ASP A 65 -12.35 2.45 -6.20
N ASP A 66 -12.41 2.38 -4.88
CA ASP A 66 -11.24 2.33 -4.00
C ASP A 66 -10.83 0.89 -3.61
N SER A 67 -11.25 -0.11 -4.39
CA SER A 67 -11.07 -1.52 -4.05
C SER A 67 -9.62 -1.99 -4.11
N CYS A 68 -8.77 -1.34 -4.91
CA CYS A 68 -7.37 -1.73 -5.06
C CYS A 68 -6.58 -1.52 -3.74
N PRO A 69 -6.08 -2.59 -3.10
CA PRO A 69 -5.42 -2.49 -1.80
C PRO A 69 -4.06 -1.80 -1.87
N TYR A 70 -3.43 -1.79 -3.04
CA TYR A 70 -2.15 -1.11 -3.26
C TYR A 70 -2.33 0.40 -3.33
N CYS A 71 -3.25 0.90 -4.18
CA CYS A 71 -3.64 2.31 -4.23
C CYS A 71 -4.14 2.84 -2.89
N LYS A 72 -4.95 2.04 -2.16
CA LYS A 72 -5.44 2.39 -0.82
C LYS A 72 -4.35 2.37 0.26
N GLY A 73 -3.17 1.81 -0.02
CA GLY A 73 -2.07 1.71 0.93
C GLY A 73 -2.33 0.72 2.07
N THR A 74 -3.17 -0.30 1.84
CA THR A 74 -3.41 -1.39 2.81
C THR A 74 -2.59 -2.64 2.52
N LYS A 75 -2.09 -2.79 1.29
CA LYS A 75 -1.15 -3.85 0.90
C LYS A 75 0.04 -3.25 0.15
N LEU A 76 1.22 -3.82 0.36
CA LEU A 76 2.44 -3.41 -0.34
C LEU A 76 2.46 -3.94 -1.79
N LEU A 77 2.82 -3.06 -2.72
CA LEU A 77 3.25 -3.36 -4.08
C LEU A 77 4.65 -2.76 -4.27
N HIS A 78 5.64 -3.63 -4.44
CA HIS A 78 7.02 -3.21 -4.65
C HIS A 78 7.16 -2.28 -5.85
N GLY A 79 7.96 -1.22 -5.70
CA GLY A 79 8.14 -0.21 -6.74
C GLY A 79 6.98 0.77 -6.90
N TYR A 80 5.87 0.62 -6.17
CA TYR A 80 4.71 1.52 -6.28
C TYR A 80 4.41 2.29 -4.99
N ASN A 81 4.18 1.59 -3.87
CA ASN A 81 3.69 2.23 -2.64
C ASN A 81 4.53 1.93 -1.39
N SER A 82 5.77 1.44 -1.58
CA SER A 82 6.69 1.29 -0.45
C SER A 82 7.06 2.63 0.16
N PHE A 83 7.49 2.61 1.42
CA PHE A 83 7.92 3.81 2.13
C PHE A 83 9.05 4.53 1.38
N LYS A 84 10.05 3.78 0.88
CA LYS A 84 11.13 4.34 0.05
C LYS A 84 10.59 5.06 -1.20
N VAL A 85 9.64 4.46 -1.92
CA VAL A 85 9.10 5.03 -3.16
C VAL A 85 8.25 6.27 -2.88
N LYS A 86 7.44 6.26 -1.83
CA LYS A 86 6.57 7.41 -1.49
C LYS A 86 7.28 8.56 -0.79
N HIS A 87 8.39 8.27 -0.11
CA HIS A 87 9.09 9.21 0.76
C HIS A 87 10.60 9.16 0.50
N GLU A 88 10.99 9.35 -0.77
CA GLU A 88 12.39 9.39 -1.18
C GLU A 88 13.18 10.47 -0.43
N ASP A 89 12.54 11.61 -0.14
CA ASP A 89 13.08 12.73 0.62
C ASP A 89 13.42 12.36 2.08
N LEU A 90 12.76 11.36 2.66
CA LEU A 90 13.07 10.86 3.99
C LEU A 90 14.20 9.82 4.00
N MET A 91 14.67 9.34 2.84
CA MET A 91 15.75 8.35 2.78
C MET A 91 17.11 8.91 3.18
N GLU A 92 17.31 10.24 3.06
CA GLU A 92 18.51 10.92 3.58
C GLU A 92 18.63 10.81 5.10
N GLU A 93 17.50 10.64 5.81
CA GLU A 93 17.46 10.48 7.26
C GLU A 93 17.38 9.00 7.68
N TRP A 94 17.28 8.05 6.75
CA TRP A 94 17.15 6.62 7.09
C TRP A 94 18.50 6.00 7.48
N ASP A 95 18.61 5.42 8.67
CA ASP A 95 19.84 4.73 9.11
C ASP A 95 19.89 3.29 8.55
N TYR A 96 20.39 3.12 7.33
CA TYR A 96 20.47 1.81 6.66
C TYR A 96 21.24 0.77 7.47
N THR A 97 22.33 1.16 8.13
CA THR A 97 23.16 0.25 8.92
C THR A 97 22.40 -0.29 10.12
N ASN A 98 21.80 0.59 10.92
CA ASN A 98 21.09 0.17 12.12
C ASN A 98 19.72 -0.47 11.81
N ASN A 99 19.14 -0.19 10.65
CA ASN A 99 17.88 -0.81 10.22
C ASN A 99 18.06 -2.11 9.46
N TYR A 100 19.28 -2.50 9.07
CA TYR A 100 19.55 -3.66 8.21
C TYR A 100 18.83 -4.94 8.67
N LEU A 101 18.83 -5.24 9.97
CA LEU A 101 18.13 -6.41 10.56
C LEU A 101 16.74 -6.09 11.13
N LEU A 102 16.33 -4.83 11.14
CA LEU A 102 15.06 -4.39 11.73
C LEU A 102 13.98 -4.21 10.68
N CYS A 103 14.31 -3.53 9.58
CA CYS A 103 13.33 -3.07 8.61
C CYS A 103 14.02 -2.63 7.31
N ASN A 104 13.46 -3.05 6.17
CA ASN A 104 13.84 -2.52 4.86
C ASN A 104 12.76 -1.56 4.35
N SER A 105 13.13 -0.32 4.00
CA SER A 105 12.21 0.73 3.55
C SER A 105 11.51 0.41 2.22
N GLU A 106 12.01 -0.56 1.45
CA GLU A 106 11.37 -1.08 0.23
C GLU A 106 10.23 -2.07 0.52
N TYR A 107 10.16 -2.59 1.76
CA TYR A 107 9.27 -3.67 2.17
C TYR A 107 8.24 -3.23 3.22
N ILE A 108 8.06 -1.92 3.42
CA ILE A 108 7.07 -1.37 4.37
C ILE A 108 6.22 -0.29 3.73
N LEU A 109 5.03 -0.06 4.30
CA LEU A 109 4.12 1.03 3.93
C LEU A 109 4.37 2.27 4.81
N ASP A 110 3.84 3.41 4.38
CA ASP A 110 3.76 4.66 5.16
C ASP A 110 3.05 4.50 6.52
N THR A 111 2.15 3.51 6.63
CA THR A 111 1.44 3.17 7.87
C THR A 111 2.28 2.40 8.89
N TYR A 112 3.50 1.98 8.56
CA TYR A 112 4.36 1.17 9.43
C TYR A 112 4.59 1.85 10.79
N SER A 113 4.20 1.15 11.86
CA SER A 113 4.09 1.70 13.21
C SER A 113 5.23 1.29 14.15
N TYR A 114 6.05 0.32 13.77
CA TYR A 114 7.23 -0.06 14.55
C TYR A 114 8.34 0.98 14.37
N LYS A 115 9.14 1.15 15.43
CA LYS A 115 10.21 2.15 15.44
C LYS A 115 11.41 1.64 14.65
N VAL A 116 11.96 2.53 13.84
CA VAL A 116 13.20 2.34 13.10
C VAL A 116 14.17 3.47 13.47
N TRP A 117 15.43 3.30 13.12
CA TRP A 117 16.48 4.29 13.34
C TRP A 117 16.48 5.35 12.24
N TRP A 118 16.60 6.60 12.70
CA TRP A 118 16.73 7.79 11.86
C TRP A 118 18.01 8.54 12.25
N ILE A 119 18.64 9.19 11.29
CA ILE A 119 19.75 10.12 11.47
C ILE A 119 19.22 11.53 11.24
N CYS A 120 19.30 12.39 12.26
CA CYS A 120 18.87 13.77 12.11
C CYS A 120 19.81 14.53 11.17
N LYS A 121 19.28 15.10 10.08
CA LYS A 121 20.07 15.89 9.12
C LYS A 121 20.76 17.13 9.71
N ASP A 122 20.19 17.72 10.77
CA ASP A 122 20.70 18.98 11.33
C ASP A 122 21.82 18.78 12.36
N CYS A 123 21.81 17.65 13.08
CA CYS A 123 22.75 17.41 14.19
C CYS A 123 23.39 16.01 14.20
N ASN A 124 23.11 15.17 13.20
CA ASN A 124 23.55 13.79 13.07
C ASN A 124 23.17 12.86 14.24
N TYR A 125 22.31 13.32 15.16
CA TYR A 125 21.83 12.49 16.26
C TYR A 125 20.97 11.34 15.74
N LYS A 126 21.25 10.12 16.19
CA LYS A 126 20.48 8.92 15.86
C LYS A 126 19.32 8.75 16.82
N TYR A 127 18.10 8.58 16.30
CA TYR A 127 16.90 8.46 17.13
C TYR A 127 15.92 7.44 16.58
N PHE A 128 15.07 6.92 17.45
CA PHE A 128 14.01 5.98 17.09
C PHE A 128 12.67 6.66 16.90
N MET A 129 12.03 6.40 15.76
CA MET A 129 10.67 6.84 15.47
C MET A 129 10.04 5.88 14.45
N SER A 130 8.73 5.68 14.49
CA SER A 130 8.07 4.92 13.42
C SER A 130 7.97 5.78 12.15
N PRO A 131 8.07 5.18 10.96
CA PRO A 131 7.84 5.87 9.68
C PRO A 131 6.53 6.65 9.66
N ARG A 132 5.43 6.04 10.12
CA ARG A 132 4.13 6.71 10.26
C ARG A 132 4.21 8.01 11.06
N LEU A 133 4.91 8.00 12.19
CA LEU A 133 5.06 9.19 13.02
C LEU A 133 6.04 10.20 12.40
N ARG A 134 7.11 9.74 11.74
CA ARG A 134 8.06 10.61 11.03
C ARG A 134 7.38 11.41 9.92
N ILE A 135 6.49 10.78 9.15
CA ILE A 135 5.64 11.43 8.14
C ILE A 135 4.72 12.46 8.78
N PHE A 136 4.04 12.12 9.87
CA PHE A 136 3.16 13.06 10.58
C PHE A 136 3.90 14.33 11.02
N TYR A 137 5.12 14.19 11.53
CA TYR A 137 5.95 15.33 11.91
C TYR A 137 6.34 16.20 10.72
N GLN A 138 6.70 15.56 9.59
CA GLN A 138 7.03 16.26 8.36
C GLN A 138 5.84 17.10 7.84
N HIS A 139 4.66 16.50 7.69
CA HIS A 139 3.48 17.21 7.20
C HIS A 139 3.04 18.37 8.10
N ARG A 140 3.39 18.32 9.38
CA ARG A 140 3.10 19.37 10.37
C ARG A 140 4.25 20.36 10.53
N ASN A 141 5.33 20.24 9.77
CA ASN A 141 6.56 21.03 9.90
C ASN A 141 7.09 21.06 11.35
N MET A 142 7.00 19.92 12.05
CA MET A 142 7.50 19.77 13.41
C MET A 142 8.87 19.09 13.41
N ILE A 143 9.72 19.51 14.34
CA ILE A 143 11.03 18.90 14.60
C ILE A 143 10.81 17.45 15.05
N SER A 144 11.32 16.45 14.34
CA SER A 144 11.23 15.03 14.74
C SER A 144 12.33 14.61 15.72
N CYS A 145 13.52 15.18 15.57
CA CYS A 145 14.69 14.83 16.37
C CYS A 145 14.49 15.23 17.85
N PRO A 146 14.52 14.28 18.80
CA PRO A 146 14.35 14.58 20.22
C PRO A 146 15.52 15.40 20.78
N HIS A 147 16.70 15.32 20.17
CA HIS A 147 17.85 16.15 20.53
C HIS A 147 17.62 17.61 20.14
N CYS A 148 17.20 17.88 18.90
CA CYS A 148 16.87 19.24 18.44
C CYS A 148 15.67 19.84 19.20
N LYS A 149 14.76 19.01 19.72
CA LYS A 149 13.67 19.47 20.61
C LYS A 149 14.12 19.84 22.03
N GLY A 150 15.37 19.56 22.42
CA GLY A 150 15.85 19.76 23.78
C GLY A 150 15.21 18.80 24.81
N LEU A 151 14.70 17.64 24.37
CA LEU A 151 14.12 16.66 25.30
C LEU A 151 15.24 16.03 26.13
N ARG A 152 15.00 15.84 27.45
CA ARG A 152 15.95 15.16 28.35
C ARG A 152 16.12 13.70 27.92
N GLN A 153 17.33 13.33 27.50
CA GLN A 153 17.64 11.98 27.04
C GLN A 153 18.27 11.14 28.16
N LYS A 154 17.79 9.91 28.33
CA LYS A 154 18.51 8.91 29.13
C LYS A 154 19.67 8.40 28.27
N LYS A 155 20.91 8.53 28.76
CA LYS A 155 22.07 7.89 28.12
C LYS A 155 21.85 6.38 28.16
N ILE A 156 21.67 5.76 27.00
CA ILE A 156 21.70 4.32 26.86
C ILE A 156 23.17 3.98 26.62
N HIS A 157 23.83 3.47 27.66
CA HIS A 157 25.15 2.89 27.52
C HIS A 157 24.99 1.50 26.88
N PHE A 158 25.50 1.34 25.67
CA PHE A 158 25.71 0.02 25.08
C PHE A 158 27.06 -0.46 25.59
N PHE A 159 27.05 -1.55 26.37
CA PHE A 159 28.26 -2.26 26.83
C PHE A 159 28.79 -3.18 25.73
#